data_AF-R7LAL1-F1
#
_entry.id   AF-R7LAL1-F1
#
_cell.length_a   1.000
_cell.length_b   1.000
_cell.length_c   1.000
_cell.angle_alpha   90.00
_cell.angle_beta   90.00
_cell.angle_gamma   90.00
#
_symmetry.space_group_name_H-M   'P 1'
#
loop_
_entity.id
_entity.type
_entity.pdbx_description
1 polymer ?
#
loop_
_entity_poly.entity_id
_entity_poly.type
_entity_poly.pdbx_seq_one_letter_code
_entity_poly.pdbx_strand_id
1 'polypeptide(L)'
;MQRASKNPKGYAEALSVLVNALEYRTGDFLGEWAGLNNALDHRSGQVFTPYYVSKMIAQSSVGNLKRQEIPLSINEPTCGAGSMVISIFDVLRNLNFSPRDFYIIAQDIDIHCVNMAYIQCTLLDIPAVVLHGDSLTDEIYAKFPTFSYSRNYLMKSR
;
A
#
# COMPACT_ATOMS: atom_id res chain seq x y z
N MET A 1 0.12 -4.78 25.65
CA MET A 1 -0.65 -3.52 25.76
C MET A 1 0.15 -2.41 25.09
N GLN A 2 -0.29 -1.92 23.93
CA GLN A 2 0.26 -0.68 23.37
C GLN A 2 0.01 0.45 24.39
N ARG A 3 1.06 1.18 24.77
CA ARG A 3 0.93 2.36 25.62
C ARG A 3 0.04 3.36 24.87
N ALA A 4 -1.00 3.87 25.53
CA ALA A 4 -1.81 4.95 24.97
C ALA A 4 -0.90 6.09 24.52
N SER A 5 -1.16 6.59 23.31
CA SER A 5 -0.42 7.71 22.73
C SER A 5 -0.41 8.91 23.69
N LYS A 6 0.75 9.57 23.82
CA LYS A 6 0.90 10.80 24.59
C LYS A 6 0.22 12.02 23.95
N ASN A 7 -0.28 11.92 22.72
CA ASN A 7 -0.94 13.02 21.99
C ASN A 7 -2.09 12.51 21.07
N PRO A 8 -3.25 12.14 21.62
CA PRO A 8 -4.36 11.60 20.82
C PRO A 8 -4.93 12.61 19.82
N LYS A 9 -4.91 13.91 20.15
CA LYS A 9 -5.39 14.97 19.25
C LYS A 9 -4.54 15.08 17.99
N GLY A 10 -3.21 15.06 18.15
CA GLY A 10 -2.29 15.11 17.01
C GLY A 10 -2.46 13.93 16.05
N TYR A 11 -2.75 12.73 16.55
CA TYR A 11 -3.03 11.57 15.68
C TYR A 11 -4.36 11.71 14.93
N ALA A 12 -5.40 12.24 15.57
CA ALA A 12 -6.69 12.49 14.91
C ALA A 12 -6.56 13.55 13.81
N GLU A 13 -5.81 14.62 14.07
CA GLU A 13 -5.50 15.66 13.08
C GLU A 13 -4.69 15.11 11.91
N ALA A 14 -3.63 14.35 12.19
CA ALA A 14 -2.80 13.73 11.15
C ALA A 14 -3.62 12.75 10.27
N LEU A 15 -4.49 11.94 10.88
CA LEU A 15 -5.39 11.06 10.14
C LEU A 15 -6.37 11.86 9.28
N SER A 16 -6.93 12.96 9.80
CA SER A 16 -7.83 13.82 9.02
C SER A 16 -7.12 14.44 7.82
N VAL A 17 -5.89 14.93 7.97
CA VAL A 17 -5.08 15.45 6.86
C VAL A 17 -4.85 14.37 5.80
N LEU A 18 -4.46 13.16 6.24
CA LEU A 18 -4.22 12.04 5.32
C LEU A 18 -5.49 11.66 4.54
N VAL A 19 -6.63 11.51 5.24
CA VAL A 19 -7.91 11.17 4.59
C VAL A 19 -8.29 12.24 3.57
N ASN A 20 -8.27 13.52 3.96
CA ASN A 20 -8.59 14.63 3.06
C ASN A 20 -7.67 14.66 1.82
N ALA A 21 -6.38 14.38 2.01
CA ALA A 21 -5.42 14.33 0.91
C ALA A 21 -5.71 13.19 -0.07
N LEU A 22 -5.99 11.99 0.45
CA LEU A 22 -6.32 10.81 -0.36
C LEU A 22 -7.67 10.94 -1.10
N GLU A 23 -8.64 11.63 -0.48
CA GLU A 23 -9.93 11.97 -1.11
C GLU A 23 -9.76 13.01 -2.23
N TYR A 24 -8.94 14.04 -2.02
CA TYR A 24 -8.64 15.05 -3.04
C TYR A 24 -7.94 14.42 -4.25
N ARG A 25 -6.98 13.54 -4.01
CA ARG A 25 -6.27 12.80 -5.06
C ARG A 25 -5.73 11.48 -4.54
N THR A 26 -6.03 10.40 -5.26
CA THR A 26 -5.34 9.12 -5.05
C THR A 26 -3.84 9.26 -5.39
N GLY A 27 -2.98 8.93 -4.44
CA GLY A 27 -1.52 9.04 -4.56
C GLY A 27 -0.79 8.54 -3.33
N ASP A 28 0.56 8.55 -3.37
CA ASP A 28 1.41 8.17 -2.23
C ASP A 28 1.70 9.38 -1.34
N PHE A 29 0.68 9.82 -0.59
CA PHE A 29 0.81 10.99 0.26
C PHE A 29 1.87 10.80 1.36
N LEU A 30 1.86 9.65 2.05
CA LEU A 30 2.82 9.41 3.14
C LEU A 30 4.25 9.24 2.62
N GLY A 31 4.46 8.59 1.48
CA GLY A 31 5.77 8.47 0.85
C GLY A 31 6.31 9.81 0.33
N GLU A 32 5.46 10.63 -0.31
CA GLU A 32 5.83 11.98 -0.73
C GLU A 32 6.19 12.85 0.49
N TRP A 33 5.37 12.82 1.55
CA TRP A 33 5.66 13.54 2.79
C TRP A 33 6.95 13.06 3.45
N ALA A 34 7.16 11.75 3.56
CA ALA A 34 8.36 11.17 4.17
C ALA A 34 9.62 11.53 3.39
N GLY A 35 9.57 11.47 2.05
CA GLY A 35 10.66 11.86 1.18
C GLY A 35 10.99 13.35 1.27
N LEU A 36 9.99 14.22 1.28
CA LEU A 36 10.20 15.68 1.39
C LEU A 36 10.78 16.10 2.74
N ASN A 37 10.45 15.37 3.81
CA ASN A 37 10.89 15.69 5.18
C ASN A 37 12.10 14.88 5.62
N ASN A 38 12.68 14.04 4.76
CA ASN A 38 13.80 13.16 5.13
C ASN A 38 13.47 12.33 6.38
N ALA A 39 12.22 11.85 6.46
CA ALA A 39 11.66 11.26 7.67
C ALA A 39 12.14 9.82 7.93
N LEU A 40 12.87 9.22 6.99
CA LEU A 40 13.47 7.88 7.10
C LEU A 40 15.00 7.94 7.03
N ASP A 41 15.64 6.88 7.51
CA ASP A 41 17.09 6.78 7.54
C ASP A 41 17.68 6.67 6.12
N HIS A 42 18.32 7.73 5.65
CA HIS A 42 19.00 7.74 4.35
C HIS A 42 20.14 6.73 4.23
N ARG A 43 20.67 6.21 5.36
CA ARG A 43 21.74 5.20 5.34
C ARG A 43 21.27 3.84 4.85
N SER A 44 19.96 3.60 4.82
CA SER A 44 19.36 2.38 4.23
C SER A 44 19.46 2.36 2.70
N GLY A 45 19.78 3.49 2.05
CA GLY A 45 19.78 3.61 0.59
C GLY A 45 18.39 3.59 -0.04
N GLN A 46 17.32 3.66 0.77
CA GLN A 46 15.95 3.66 0.29
C GLN A 46 15.60 4.99 -0.42
N VAL A 47 14.92 4.88 -1.57
CA VAL A 47 14.43 6.01 -2.35
C VAL A 47 12.93 5.81 -2.59
N PHE A 48 12.16 6.88 -2.50
CA PHE A 48 10.72 6.86 -2.81
C PHE A 48 10.48 7.14 -4.29
N THR A 49 9.84 6.18 -4.97
CA THR A 49 9.41 6.34 -6.36
C THR A 49 8.29 7.39 -6.46
N PRO A 50 8.48 8.50 -7.20
CA PRO A 50 7.43 9.49 -7.39
C PRO A 50 6.18 8.86 -8.00
N TYR A 51 5.00 9.25 -7.52
CA TYR A 51 3.74 8.62 -7.90
C TYR A 51 3.53 8.52 -9.42
N TYR A 52 3.86 9.56 -10.18
CA TYR A 52 3.66 9.55 -11.64
C TYR A 52 4.59 8.56 -12.37
N VAL A 53 5.77 8.27 -11.83
CA VAL A 53 6.65 7.23 -12.35
C VAL A 53 6.04 5.85 -12.07
N SER A 54 5.57 5.62 -10.84
CA SER A 54 4.83 4.40 -10.47
C SER A 54 3.59 4.20 -11.34
N LYS A 55 2.83 5.28 -11.64
CA LYS A 55 1.66 5.24 -12.50
C LYS A 55 1.98 4.87 -13.94
N MET A 56 3.06 5.44 -14.51
CA MET A 56 3.54 5.06 -15.83
C MET A 56 3.92 3.57 -15.90
N ILE A 57 4.66 3.07 -14.90
CA ILE A 57 5.03 1.66 -14.81
C ILE A 57 3.79 0.78 -14.68
N ALA A 58 2.85 1.14 -13.80
CA ALA A 58 1.60 0.41 -13.62
C ALA A 58 0.77 0.36 -14.90
N GLN A 59 0.66 1.46 -15.64
CA GLN A 59 -0.02 1.49 -16.94
C GLN A 59 0.63 0.53 -17.94
N SER A 60 1.95 0.45 -17.97
CA SER A 60 2.67 -0.47 -18.84
C SER A 60 2.52 -1.94 -18.42
N SER A 61 2.49 -2.22 -17.10
CA SER A 61 2.44 -3.57 -16.55
C SER A 61 1.03 -4.17 -16.53
N VAL A 62 0.02 -3.39 -16.14
CA VAL A 62 -1.36 -3.88 -15.94
C VAL A 62 -2.41 -3.19 -16.80
N GLY A 63 -2.05 -2.17 -17.59
CA GLY A 63 -3.01 -1.33 -18.33
C GLY A 63 -3.79 -2.01 -19.45
N ASN A 64 -3.39 -3.22 -19.86
CA ASN A 64 -4.09 -4.02 -20.88
C ASN A 64 -4.67 -5.33 -20.32
N LEU A 65 -4.64 -5.52 -19.00
CA LEU A 65 -5.21 -6.73 -18.40
C LEU A 65 -6.71 -6.77 -18.57
N LYS A 66 -7.22 -7.99 -18.79
CA LYS A 66 -8.65 -8.29 -18.80
C LYS A 66 -9.01 -9.02 -17.54
N ARG A 67 -10.24 -8.79 -17.04
CA ARG A 67 -10.79 -9.54 -15.93
C ARG A 67 -10.81 -11.03 -16.24
N GLN A 68 -10.53 -11.85 -15.24
CA GLN A 68 -10.50 -13.30 -15.31
C GLN A 68 -11.50 -13.86 -14.28
N GLU A 69 -11.85 -15.14 -14.41
CA GLU A 69 -12.70 -15.82 -13.41
C GLU A 69 -11.99 -15.97 -12.07
N ILE A 70 -10.67 -16.09 -12.09
CA ILE A 70 -9.81 -16.22 -10.92
C ILE A 70 -9.21 -14.84 -10.60
N PRO A 71 -9.16 -14.44 -9.32
CA PRO A 71 -8.52 -13.19 -8.92
C PRO A 71 -7.04 -13.14 -9.31
N LEU A 72 -6.60 -12.00 -9.84
CA LEU A 72 -5.19 -11.74 -10.10
C LEU A 72 -4.41 -11.59 -8.79
N SER A 73 -3.28 -12.28 -8.68
CA SER A 73 -2.31 -12.07 -7.59
C SER A 73 -1.17 -11.20 -8.10
N ILE A 74 -0.96 -10.05 -7.48
CA ILE A 74 0.10 -9.10 -7.85
C ILE A 74 1.09 -9.02 -6.70
N ASN A 75 2.39 -9.12 -6.98
CA ASN A 75 3.44 -9.05 -5.98
C ASN A 75 4.27 -7.77 -6.16
N GLU A 76 4.48 -7.05 -5.06
CA GLU A 76 5.36 -5.88 -4.95
C GLU A 76 6.33 -6.12 -3.78
N PRO A 77 7.57 -6.59 -4.05
CA PRO A 77 8.48 -7.10 -3.02
C PRO A 77 9.24 -6.01 -2.26
N THR A 78 9.17 -4.75 -2.69
CA THR A 78 9.85 -3.60 -2.06
C THR A 78 8.93 -2.38 -2.09
N CYS A 79 7.78 -2.49 -1.43
CA CYS A 79 6.64 -1.62 -1.65
C CYS A 79 6.84 -0.18 -1.15
N GLY A 80 7.83 0.07 -0.29
CA GLY A 80 8.04 1.36 0.35
C GLY A 80 6.78 1.83 1.07
N ALA A 81 6.41 3.10 0.88
CA ALA A 81 5.16 3.65 1.39
C ALA A 81 3.91 3.21 0.58
N GLY A 82 4.08 2.47 -0.52
CA GLY A 82 3.00 1.91 -1.33
C GLY A 82 2.75 2.61 -2.67
N SER A 83 3.61 3.50 -3.14
CA SER A 83 3.47 4.21 -4.44
C SER A 83 3.07 3.30 -5.61
N MET A 84 3.77 2.16 -5.77
CA MET A 84 3.47 1.20 -6.84
C MET A 84 2.13 0.49 -6.62
N VAL A 85 1.85 0.07 -5.38
CA VAL A 85 0.60 -0.59 -4.98
C VAL A 85 -0.61 0.30 -5.30
N ILE A 86 -0.55 1.58 -4.91
CA ILE A 86 -1.60 2.57 -5.15
C ILE A 86 -1.75 2.85 -6.65
N SER A 87 -0.66 2.89 -7.39
CA SER A 87 -0.67 3.12 -8.84
C SER A 87 -1.30 1.95 -9.60
N ILE A 88 -0.96 0.72 -9.25
CA ILE A 88 -1.57 -0.51 -9.81
C ILE A 88 -3.07 -0.50 -9.53
N PHE A 89 -3.48 -0.21 -8.29
CA PHE A 89 -4.88 -0.10 -7.92
C PHE A 89 -5.62 0.94 -8.78
N ASP A 90 -5.03 2.12 -8.97
CA ASP A 90 -5.64 3.18 -9.78
C ASP A 90 -5.83 2.75 -11.24
N VAL A 91 -4.85 2.08 -11.85
CA VAL A 91 -4.96 1.56 -13.22
C VAL A 91 -6.04 0.48 -13.32
N LEU A 92 -6.07 -0.49 -12.40
CA LEU A 92 -7.07 -1.57 -12.40
C LEU A 92 -8.50 -1.04 -12.22
N ARG A 93 -8.71 -0.04 -11.36
CA ARG A 93 -10.02 0.64 -11.23
C ARG A 93 -10.45 1.28 -12.55
N ASN A 94 -9.55 1.94 -13.28
CA ASN A 94 -9.85 2.54 -14.58
C ASN A 94 -10.20 1.48 -15.65
N LEU A 95 -9.74 0.24 -15.47
CA LEU A 95 -10.13 -0.93 -16.28
C LEU A 95 -11.40 -1.63 -15.76
N ASN A 96 -12.11 -1.02 -14.81
CA ASN A 96 -13.32 -1.54 -14.17
C ASN A 96 -13.12 -2.86 -13.40
N PHE A 97 -11.92 -3.15 -12.90
CA PHE A 97 -11.74 -4.24 -11.94
C PHE A 97 -12.41 -3.90 -10.62
N SER A 98 -13.07 -4.89 -10.03
CA SER A 98 -13.60 -4.84 -8.68
C SER A 98 -12.56 -5.32 -7.66
N PRO A 99 -12.69 -4.96 -6.37
CA PRO A 99 -11.88 -5.50 -5.27
C PRO A 99 -11.89 -7.03 -5.10
N ARG A 100 -12.68 -7.77 -5.89
CA ARG A 100 -12.71 -9.25 -5.93
C ARG A 100 -11.88 -9.83 -7.06
N ASP A 101 -11.52 -9.02 -8.03
CA ASP A 101 -10.85 -9.46 -9.25
C ASP A 101 -9.32 -9.50 -9.09
N PHE A 102 -8.78 -8.97 -7.98
CA PHE A 102 -7.34 -8.96 -7.71
C PHE A 102 -7.03 -8.76 -6.22
N TYR A 103 -5.84 -9.19 -5.81
CA TYR A 103 -5.22 -8.77 -4.57
C TYR A 103 -3.73 -8.51 -4.76
N ILE A 104 -3.16 -7.69 -3.87
CA ILE A 104 -1.76 -7.29 -3.90
C ILE A 104 -1.03 -7.81 -2.66
N ILE A 105 0.06 -8.53 -2.86
CA ILE A 105 1.03 -8.88 -1.82
C ILE A 105 2.12 -7.81 -1.88
N ALA A 106 2.13 -6.93 -0.89
CA ALA A 106 3.13 -5.87 -0.77
C ALA A 106 4.10 -6.23 0.35
N GLN A 107 5.40 -6.11 0.14
CA GLN A 107 6.41 -6.44 1.15
C GLN A 107 7.46 -5.34 1.25
N ASP A 108 7.93 -5.07 2.46
CA ASP A 108 9.07 -4.19 2.69
C ASP A 108 9.84 -4.60 3.94
N ILE A 109 11.14 -4.33 3.95
CA ILE A 109 12.04 -4.62 5.07
C ILE A 109 11.95 -3.55 6.17
N ASP A 110 11.51 -2.32 5.83
CA ASP A 110 11.32 -1.24 6.81
C ASP A 110 9.87 -1.22 7.32
N ILE A 111 9.71 -1.45 8.63
CA ILE A 111 8.41 -1.40 9.32
C ILE A 111 7.72 -0.02 9.19
N HIS A 112 8.45 1.09 9.05
CA HIS A 112 7.85 2.40 8.81
C HIS A 112 7.19 2.46 7.43
N CYS A 113 7.86 1.92 6.40
CA CYS A 113 7.31 1.77 5.06
C CYS A 113 6.08 0.85 5.05
N VAL A 114 6.18 -0.30 5.71
CA VAL A 114 5.04 -1.22 5.91
C VAL A 114 3.84 -0.52 6.54
N ASN A 115 4.07 0.28 7.59
CA ASN A 115 2.99 1.01 8.26
C ASN A 115 2.36 2.08 7.33
N MET A 116 3.17 2.84 6.59
CA MET A 116 2.66 3.81 5.62
C MET A 116 1.84 3.13 4.52
N ALA A 117 2.36 2.06 3.93
CA ALA A 117 1.68 1.29 2.91
C ALA A 117 0.37 0.69 3.43
N TYR A 118 0.39 0.09 4.62
CA TYR A 118 -0.80 -0.49 5.24
C TYR A 118 -1.90 0.53 5.51
N ILE A 119 -1.55 1.70 6.07
CA ILE A 119 -2.51 2.77 6.34
C ILE A 119 -3.13 3.27 5.03
N GLN A 120 -2.31 3.59 4.02
CA GLN A 120 -2.81 4.11 2.74
C GLN A 120 -3.68 3.08 2.01
N CYS A 121 -3.23 1.81 1.95
CA CYS A 121 -4.02 0.73 1.34
C CYS A 121 -5.36 0.52 2.06
N THR A 122 -5.38 0.63 3.38
CA THR A 122 -6.61 0.50 4.18
C THR A 122 -7.58 1.63 3.88
N LEU A 123 -7.11 2.88 3.87
CA LEU A 123 -7.95 4.06 3.60
C LEU A 123 -8.48 4.10 2.17
N LEU A 124 -7.74 3.56 1.21
CA LEU A 124 -8.13 3.47 -0.20
C LEU A 124 -8.96 2.20 -0.54
N ASP A 125 -9.29 1.36 0.44
CA ASP A 125 -9.98 0.06 0.30
C ASP A 125 -9.28 -0.90 -0.70
N ILE A 126 -7.95 -0.84 -0.79
CA ILE A 126 -7.15 -1.69 -1.67
C ILE A 126 -7.14 -3.12 -1.09
N PRO A 127 -7.46 -4.18 -1.88
CA PRO A 127 -7.30 -5.56 -1.44
C PRO A 127 -5.81 -5.93 -1.39
N ALA A 128 -5.15 -5.59 -0.29
CA ALA A 128 -3.74 -5.90 -0.08
C ALA A 128 -3.47 -6.66 1.22
N VAL A 129 -2.41 -7.47 1.21
CA VAL A 129 -1.69 -7.90 2.41
C VAL A 129 -0.31 -7.27 2.40
N VAL A 130 -0.02 -6.46 3.42
CA VAL A 130 1.29 -5.83 3.58
C VAL A 130 2.13 -6.67 4.53
N LEU A 131 3.32 -7.06 4.09
CA LEU A 131 4.24 -7.94 4.79
C LEU A 131 5.45 -7.11 5.25
N HIS A 132 5.81 -7.26 6.53
CA HIS A 132 7.12 -6.84 7.01
C HIS A 132 8.05 -8.05 6.91
N GLY A 133 9.12 -7.94 6.14
CA GLY A 133 9.99 -9.08 5.88
C GLY A 133 11.11 -8.76 4.89
N ASP A 134 12.10 -9.63 4.84
CA ASP A 134 13.19 -9.57 3.85
C ASP A 134 12.80 -10.40 2.62
N SER A 135 12.58 -9.72 1.51
CA SER A 135 12.16 -10.35 0.25
C SER A 135 13.27 -11.17 -0.43
N LEU A 136 14.54 -11.01 -0.03
CA LEU A 136 15.65 -11.80 -0.54
C LEU A 136 15.78 -13.15 0.18
N THR A 137 15.43 -13.20 1.47
CA THR A 137 15.46 -14.42 2.28
C THR A 137 14.10 -15.12 2.41
N ASP A 138 13.03 -14.46 1.94
CA ASP A 138 11.63 -14.87 2.11
C ASP A 138 11.19 -14.95 3.59
N GLU A 139 11.94 -14.30 4.49
CA GLU A 139 11.56 -14.21 5.90
C GLU A 139 10.43 -13.19 6.09
N ILE A 140 9.34 -13.62 6.71
CA ILE A 140 8.22 -12.75 7.05
C ILE A 140 8.19 -12.54 8.57
N TYR A 141 8.43 -11.31 8.99
CA TYR A 141 8.39 -10.88 10.38
C TYR A 141 6.97 -10.58 10.87
N ALA A 142 6.12 -10.00 10.02
CA ALA A 142 4.71 -9.71 10.36
C ALA A 142 3.82 -9.59 9.11
N LYS A 143 2.51 -9.80 9.28
CA LYS A 143 1.49 -9.70 8.21
C LYS A 143 0.37 -8.75 8.61
N PHE A 144 0.04 -7.83 7.69
CA PHE A 144 -0.98 -6.80 7.89
C PHE A 144 -2.01 -6.87 6.75
N PRO A 145 -3.05 -7.72 6.87
CA PRO A 145 -4.10 -7.80 5.87
C PRO A 145 -5.04 -6.59 5.97
N THR A 146 -5.30 -5.93 4.86
CA THR A 146 -6.33 -4.87 4.79
C THR A 146 -7.72 -5.45 5.00
N PHE A 147 -8.69 -4.59 5.30
CA PHE A 147 -10.09 -5.00 5.43
C PHE A 147 -10.63 -5.56 4.10
N SER A 148 -10.34 -4.90 2.98
CA SER A 148 -10.76 -5.35 1.64
C SER A 148 -10.20 -6.72 1.30
N TYR A 149 -8.92 -6.97 1.61
CA TYR A 149 -8.31 -8.30 1.43
C TYR A 149 -8.99 -9.35 2.30
N SER A 150 -9.18 -9.06 3.59
CA SER A 150 -9.76 -10.00 4.55
C SER A 150 -11.18 -10.41 4.16
N ARG A 151 -12.01 -9.42 3.82
CA ARG A 151 -13.40 -9.61 3.39
C ARG A 151 -13.51 -10.48 2.12
N ASN A 152 -12.64 -10.24 1.15
CA ASN A 152 -12.75 -10.88 -0.16
C ASN A 152 -12.02 -12.23 -0.25
N TYR A 153 -10.94 -12.42 0.50
CA TYR A 153 -10.00 -13.54 0.30
C TYR A 153 -9.66 -14.36 1.54
N LEU A 154 -9.80 -13.83 2.76
CA LEU A 154 -9.56 -14.61 3.98
C LEU A 154 -10.83 -15.27 4.53
N MET A 155 -11.97 -14.55 4.49
CA MET A 155 -13.22 -15.01 5.09
C MET A 155 -13.99 -16.03 4.24
N LYS A 156 -13.61 -16.22 2.96
CA LYS A 156 -14.28 -17.15 2.03
C LYS A 156 -13.64 -18.54 1.95
N SER A 157 -12.51 -18.77 2.61
CA SER A 157 -11.87 -20.10 2.69
C SER A 157 -12.42 -20.97 3.83
N ARG A 158 -13.67 -20.75 4.25
CA ARG A 158 -14.40 -21.56 5.23
C ARG A 158 -15.75 -21.99 4.68
#